data_AF-A0A7G2IWK8-F1
#
_entry.id   AF-A0A7G2IWK8-F1
#
_cell.length_a   1.000
_cell.length_b   1.000
_cell.length_c   1.000
_cell.angle_alpha   90.00
_cell.angle_beta   90.00
_cell.angle_gamma   90.00
#
_symmetry.space_group_name_H-M   'P 1'
#
loop_
_entity.id
_entity.type
_entity.pdbx_description
1 polymer ?
#
loop_
_entity_poly.entity_id
_entity_poly.type
_entity_poly.pdbx_seq_one_letter_code
_entity_poly.pdbx_strand_id
1 'polypeptide(L)' 'MRVFKTKWFTREAKSHAINDNELCEAIAATLQGRADNLGGGVL' A
#
# COMPACT_ATOMS: atom_id res chain seq x y z
N MET A 1 -6.70 2.46 10.97
CA MET A 1 -7.19 1.28 10.22
C MET A 1 -5.99 0.70 9.50
N ARG A 2 -5.62 -0.56 9.74
CA ARG A 2 -4.41 -1.12 9.10
C ARG A 2 -4.77 -1.75 7.76
N VAL A 3 -4.22 -1.20 6.69
CA VAL A 3 -4.48 -1.63 5.31
C VAL A 3 -3.92 -3.02 5.03
N PHE A 4 -2.69 -3.27 5.48
CA PHE A 4 -2.02 -4.56 5.30
C PHE A 4 -1.90 -5.30 6.63
N LYS A 5 -2.48 -6.50 6.70
CA LYS A 5 -2.48 -7.31 7.94
C LYS A 5 -1.16 -8.06 8.17
N THR A 6 -0.29 -8.11 7.16
CA THR A 6 0.94 -8.88 7.18
C THR A 6 2.02 -8.18 8.01
N LYS A 7 2.52 -8.84 9.05
CA LYS A 7 3.49 -8.24 10.01
C LYS A 7 4.77 -7.75 9.34
N TRP A 8 5.30 -8.47 8.35
CA TRP A 8 6.53 -8.09 7.66
C TRP A 8 6.33 -6.77 6.90
N PHE A 9 5.22 -6.63 6.18
CA PHE A 9 4.90 -5.42 5.42
C PHE A 9 4.74 -4.20 6.31
N THR A 10 4.03 -4.33 7.44
CA THR A 10 3.90 -3.22 8.40
C THR A 10 5.26 -2.79 8.98
N ARG A 11 6.20 -3.73 9.16
CA ARG A 11 7.55 -3.41 9.64
C ARG A 11 8.34 -2.65 8.59
N GLU A 12 8.32 -3.11 7.33
CA GLU A 12 9.03 -2.44 6.25
C GLU A 12 8.43 -1.08 5.90
N ALA A 13 7.10 -0.93 5.89
CA ALA A 13 6.48 0.38 5.72
C ALA A 13 6.98 1.38 6.78
N LYS A 14 7.05 0.94 8.04
CA LYS A 14 7.58 1.75 9.14
C LYS A 14 9.08 2.06 9.00
N SER A 15 9.91 1.14 8.51
CA SER A 15 11.35 1.41 8.30
C SER A 15 11.57 2.47 7.23
N HIS A 16 10.65 2.59 6.28
CA HIS A 16 10.61 3.64 5.26
C HIS A 16 9.79 4.88 5.64
N ALA A 17 9.38 5.00 6.91
CA ALA A 17 8.55 6.09 7.43
C ALA A 17 7.17 6.25 6.73
N ILE A 18 6.70 5.21 6.04
CA ILE A 18 5.37 5.17 5.42
C ILE A 18 4.34 4.83 6.50
N ASN A 19 3.38 5.73 6.68
CA ASN A 19 2.34 5.57 7.70
C ASN A 19 1.07 4.89 7.15
N ASP A 20 0.19 4.43 8.05
CA ASP A 20 -1.04 3.73 7.67
C ASP A 20 -1.99 4.60 6.80
N ASN A 21 -1.96 5.94 6.92
CA ASN A 21 -2.79 6.83 6.10
C ASN A 21 -2.27 6.90 4.67
N GLU A 22 -0.96 7.03 4.47
CA GLU A 22 -0.33 7.00 3.14
C GLU A 22 -0.64 5.67 2.42
N LEU A 23 -0.63 4.56 3.16
CA LEU A 23 -1.05 3.26 2.62
C LEU A 23 -2.53 3.23 2.24
N CYS A 24 -3.42 3.87 3.02
CA CYS A 24 -4.84 3.96 2.67
C CYS A 24 -5.04 4.79 1.40
N GLU A 25 -4.34 5.92 1.31
CA GLU A 25 -4.38 6.82 0.15
C GLU A 25 -3.85 6.13 -1.11
N ALA A 26 -2.75 5.37 -0.99
CA ALA A 26 -2.21 4.58 -2.08
C ALA A 26 -3.24 3.56 -2.60
N ILE A 27 -3.91 2.80 -1.73
CA ILE A 27 -4.98 1.89 -2.16
C ILE A 27 -6.14 2.64 -2.81
N ALA A 28 -6.55 3.78 -2.26
CA ALA A 28 -7.62 4.58 -2.84
C ALA A 28 -7.27 5.07 -4.26
N ALA A 29 -6.02 5.51 -4.46
CA ALA A 29 -5.51 5.90 -5.77
C ALA A 29 -5.48 4.71 -6.75
N THR A 30 -5.06 3.54 -6.30
CA THR A 30 -5.09 2.30 -7.08
C THR A 30 -6.51 1.94 -7.53
N LEU A 31 -7.49 2.01 -6.63
CA LEU A 31 -8.90 1.77 -6.95
C LEU A 31 -9.47 2.77 -7.95
N GLN A 32 -8.93 3.99 -8.00
CA GLN A 32 -9.28 5.02 -8.98
C GLN A 32 -8.59 4.81 -10.34
N GLY A 33 -7.83 3.73 -10.52
CA GLY A 33 -7.07 3.45 -11.73
C GLY A 33 -5.85 4.37 -11.91
N ARG A 34 -5.38 5.01 -10.83
CA ARG A 34 -4.21 5.90 -10.85
C ARG A 34 -2.88 5.19 -10.54
N ALA A 35 -2.93 3.87 -10.38
CA ALA A 35 -1.73 3.06 -10.24
C ALA A 35 -1.40 2.40 -11.58
N ASP A 36 -0.12 2.35 -11.90
CA ASP A 36 0.36 1.61 -13.06
C ASP A 36 0.08 0.12 -12.85
N ASN A 37 -0.69 -0.48 -13.75
CA ASN A 37 -0.81 -1.93 -13.78
C ASN A 37 0.47 -2.50 -14.40
N LEU A 38 1.43 -2.86 -13.55
CA LEU A 38 2.69 -3.47 -13.98
C LEU A 38 2.54 -4.90 -14.52
N GLY A 39 1.31 -5.45 -14.54
CA GLY A 39 1.00 -6.80 -14.99
C GLY A 39 1.29 -7.86 -13.93
N GLY A 40 0.69 -9.05 -14.08
CA GLY A 40 0.96 -10.21 -13.22
C GLY A 40 0.22 -10.25 -11.88
N GLY A 41 -0.76 -9.36 -11.65
CA GLY A 41 -1.55 -9.34 -10.42
C GLY A 41 -0.86 -8.67 -9.22
N VAL A 42 0.19 -7.89 -9.48
CA VAL A 42 0.89 -7.08 -8.46
C VAL A 42 0.38 -5.65 -8.55
N LEU A 43 -0.16 -5.15 -7.43
CA LEU A 43 -0.55 -3.77 -7.15
C LEU A 43 0.28 -3.25 -5.97
#